data_AF-A0AB37IHQ3-F1
#
_entry.id   AF-A0AB37IHQ3-F1
#
_cell.length_a   1.000
_cell.length_b   1.000
_cell.length_c   1.000
_cell.angle_alpha   90.00
_cell.angle_beta   90.00
_cell.angle_gamma   90.00
#
_symmetry.space_group_name_H-M   'P 1'
#
loop_
_entity.id
_entity.type
_entity.pdbx_description
1 polymer ?
#
loop_
_entity_poly.entity_id
_entity_poly.type
_entity_poly.pdbx_seq_one_letter_code
_entity_poly.pdbx_strand_id
1 'polypeptide(L)'
;MFSNRECFWGIDRIPIDQFNQQYCWPPTYIKCDCSELAKHMKYMKENHFYNMYVWECSKCKKRYALVKGTTHFEEIETEGE
;
A
#
# COMPACT_ATOMS: atom_id res chain seq x y z
N MET A 1 8.30 -15.15 3.01
CA MET A 1 7.17 -14.21 3.07
C MET A 1 7.11 -13.49 1.73
N PHE A 2 5.94 -13.38 1.09
CA PHE A 2 5.80 -12.82 -0.26
C PHE A 2 6.18 -11.33 -0.37
N SER A 3 5.89 -10.58 0.70
CA SER A 3 6.21 -9.17 0.88
C SER A 3 6.85 -8.99 2.27
N ASN A 4 7.51 -7.87 2.51
CA ASN A 4 8.00 -7.48 3.84
C ASN A 4 6.88 -6.95 4.75
N ARG A 5 5.64 -6.85 4.26
CA ARG A 5 4.44 -6.45 5.01
C ARG A 5 3.25 -7.33 4.65
N GLU A 6 2.33 -7.55 5.60
CA GLU A 6 1.05 -8.17 5.28
C GLU A 6 0.25 -7.25 4.35
N CYS A 7 -0.30 -7.82 3.29
CA CYS A 7 -0.96 -7.10 2.20
C CYS A 7 -2.41 -7.56 2.08
N PHE A 8 -3.32 -6.63 1.82
CA PHE A 8 -4.75 -6.92 1.72
C PHE A 8 -5.38 -6.21 0.51
N TRP A 9 -6.31 -6.90 -0.15
CA TRP A 9 -7.01 -6.41 -1.33
C TRP A 9 -8.50 -6.16 -1.07
N GLY A 10 -9.04 -5.11 -1.69
CA GLY A 10 -10.47 -4.80 -1.67
C GLY A 10 -10.99 -4.30 -0.34
N ILE A 11 -12.30 -4.04 -0.29
CA ILE A 11 -13.00 -3.58 0.93
C ILE A 11 -13.05 -4.66 2.01
N ASP A 12 -13.10 -5.93 1.58
CA ASP A 12 -13.17 -7.11 2.46
C ASP A 12 -11.80 -7.50 3.05
N ARG A 13 -10.74 -6.76 2.71
CA ARG A 13 -9.37 -6.95 3.24
C ARG A 13 -8.90 -8.39 3.03
N ILE A 14 -9.07 -8.91 1.82
CA ILE A 14 -8.66 -10.26 1.46
C ILE A 14 -7.13 -10.34 1.55
N PRO A 15 -6.54 -11.27 2.35
CA PRO A 15 -5.09 -11.42 2.43
C PRO A 15 -4.48 -11.76 1.07
N ILE A 16 -3.37 -11.10 0.74
CA ILE A 16 -2.62 -11.36 -0.48
C ILE A 16 -1.43 -12.26 -0.17
N ASP A 17 -1.29 -13.32 -0.96
CA ASP A 17 -0.19 -14.26 -0.91
C ASP A 17 0.39 -14.54 -2.30
N GLN A 18 1.33 -15.48 -2.38
CA GLN A 18 2.00 -15.83 -3.63
C GLN A 18 1.08 -16.42 -4.70
N PHE A 19 -0.11 -16.93 -4.34
CA PHE A 19 -1.04 -17.59 -5.25
C PHE A 19 -2.05 -16.63 -5.87
N ASN A 20 -2.49 -15.60 -5.13
CA ASN A 20 -3.48 -14.63 -5.61
C ASN A 20 -2.88 -13.26 -6.03
N GLN A 21 -1.58 -13.02 -5.79
CA GLN A 21 -0.91 -11.75 -6.11
C GLN A 21 -1.14 -11.26 -7.54
N GLN A 22 -1.16 -12.13 -8.54
CA GLN A 22 -1.29 -11.75 -9.95
C GLN A 22 -2.61 -11.03 -10.26
N TYR A 23 -3.64 -11.22 -9.43
CA TYR A 23 -4.96 -10.60 -9.58
C TYR A 23 -5.21 -9.48 -8.58
N CYS A 24 -4.55 -9.55 -7.41
CA CYS A 24 -4.81 -8.66 -6.29
C CYS A 24 -3.76 -7.55 -6.12
N TRP A 25 -2.71 -7.54 -6.94
CA TRP A 25 -1.64 -6.55 -6.87
C TRP A 25 -1.89 -5.34 -7.80
N PRO A 26 -1.59 -4.10 -7.36
CA PRO A 26 -1.07 -3.70 -6.04
C PRO A 26 -2.14 -3.77 -4.92
N PRO A 27 -1.72 -3.96 -3.65
CA PRO A 27 -2.66 -4.11 -2.54
C PRO A 27 -3.46 -2.84 -2.27
N THR A 28 -4.69 -3.00 -1.78
CA THR A 28 -5.49 -1.86 -1.29
C THR A 28 -4.99 -1.36 0.06
N TYR A 29 -4.54 -2.28 0.92
CA TYR A 29 -4.00 -1.99 2.24
C TYR A 29 -2.73 -2.78 2.53
N ILE A 30 -1.87 -2.22 3.37
CA ILE A 30 -0.71 -2.92 3.94
C ILE A 30 -0.68 -2.72 5.46
N LYS A 31 -0.05 -3.66 6.18
CA LYS A 31 0.16 -3.55 7.62
C LYS A 31 1.21 -2.47 7.93
N CYS A 32 0.78 -1.50 8.73
CA CYS A 32 1.62 -0.44 9.26
C CYS A 32 2.31 -0.90 10.56
N ASP A 33 3.46 -0.30 10.88
CA ASP A 33 4.22 -0.64 12.11
C ASP A 33 3.43 -0.37 13.40
N CYS A 34 2.51 0.61 13.37
CA CYS A 34 1.58 0.88 14.48
C CYS A 34 0.42 -0.13 14.57
N SER A 35 0.52 -1.27 13.88
CA SER A 35 -0.46 -2.36 13.80
C SER A 35 -1.79 -2.04 13.10
N GLU A 36 -1.99 -0.82 12.61
CA GLU A 36 -3.14 -0.47 11.76
C GLU A 36 -2.88 -0.78 10.28
N LEU A 37 -3.86 -0.48 9.42
CA LEU A 37 -3.73 -0.55 7.98
C LEU A 37 -3.35 0.81 7.40
N ALA A 38 -2.32 0.82 6.56
CA ALA A 38 -2.05 1.92 5.64
C ALA A 38 -2.80 1.67 4.33
N LYS A 39 -3.47 2.70 3.79
CA LYS A 39 -4.30 2.60 2.59
C LYS A 39 -3.56 3.14 1.38
N HIS A 40 -3.73 2.48 0.24
CA HIS A 40 -3.16 2.92 -1.03
C HIS A 40 -3.68 4.29 -1.41
N MET A 41 -2.76 5.23 -1.61
CA MET A 41 -3.05 6.58 -2.05
C MET A 41 -3.32 6.60 -3.55
N LYS A 42 -4.41 7.27 -3.90
CA LYS A 42 -4.81 7.55 -5.28
C LYS A 42 -4.92 9.05 -5.42
N TYR A 43 -4.38 9.60 -6.50
CA TYR A 43 -4.66 10.99 -6.87
C TYR A 43 -5.67 11.03 -8.01
N MET A 44 -6.50 12.08 -8.03
CA MET A 44 -7.45 12.32 -9.11
C MET A 44 -6.87 13.37 -10.06
N LYS A 45 -6.80 13.07 -11.35
CA LYS A 45 -6.49 14.04 -12.40
C LYS A 45 -7.48 13.84 -13.54
N GLU A 46 -8.13 14.92 -13.96
CA GLU A 46 -9.11 14.90 -15.07
C GLU A 46 -10.21 13.84 -14.89
N ASN A 47 -10.76 13.72 -13.67
CA ASN A 47 -11.71 12.68 -13.27
C ASN A 47 -11.21 11.22 -13.35
N HIS A 48 -9.92 11.00 -13.59
CA HIS A 48 -9.29 9.68 -13.54
C HIS A 48 -8.48 9.50 -12.26
N PHE A 49 -8.63 8.33 -11.61
CA PHE A 49 -7.83 7.96 -10.46
C PHE A 49 -6.53 7.27 -10.90
N TYR A 50 -5.42 7.77 -10.41
CA TYR A 50 -4.08 7.23 -10.67
C TYR A 50 -3.47 6.75 -9.35
N ASN A 51 -2.87 5.56 -9.40
CA ASN A 51 -2.19 4.96 -8.26
C ASN A 51 -0.83 5.65 -8.04
N MET A 52 -0.58 6.16 -6.83
CA MET A 52 0.71 6.79 -6.48
C MET A 52 1.79 5.77 -6.11
N TYR A 53 1.42 4.49 -5.95
CA TYR A 53 2.29 3.47 -5.35
C TYR A 53 2.84 3.88 -3.96
N VAL A 54 2.05 4.67 -3.23
CA VAL A 54 2.29 5.08 -1.84
C VAL A 54 1.10 4.68 -0.98
N TRP A 55 1.35 4.17 0.22
CA TRP A 55 0.33 3.82 1.22
C TRP A 55 0.50 4.70 2.45
N GLU A 56 -0.59 5.26 2.97
CA GLU A 56 -0.56 6.11 4.16
C GLU A 56 -1.40 5.50 5.29
N CYS A 57 -0.85 5.45 6.50
CA CYS A 57 -1.58 5.11 7.71
C CYS A 57 -2.32 6.32 8.26
N SER A 58 -3.65 6.24 8.38
CA SER A 58 -4.45 7.34 8.92
C SER A 58 -4.15 7.65 10.40
N LYS A 59 -3.70 6.66 11.18
CA LYS A 59 -3.44 6.77 12.63
C LYS A 59 -2.08 7.38 12.96
N CYS A 60 -0.98 6.84 12.42
CA CYS A 60 0.37 7.31 12.74
C CYS A 60 1.01 8.16 11.63
N LYS A 61 0.30 8.38 10.52
CA LYS A 61 0.73 9.19 9.36
C LYS A 61 1.98 8.69 8.63
N LYS A 62 2.57 7.56 9.04
CA LYS A 62 3.61 6.88 8.29
C LYS A 62 3.16 6.57 6.86
N ARG A 63 4.09 6.76 5.92
CA ARG A 63 3.91 6.48 4.50
C ARG A 63 4.87 5.41 4.05
N TYR A 64 4.44 4.62 3.10
CA TYR A 64 5.24 3.54 2.53
C TYR A 64 5.16 3.56 1.01
N ALA A 65 6.29 3.58 0.33
CA ALA A 65 6.36 3.44 -1.13
C ALA A 65 6.60 1.99 -1.52
N LEU A 66 5.98 1.54 -2.62
CA LEU A 66 6.34 0.27 -3.24
C LEU A 66 7.60 0.44 -4.10
N VAL A 67 8.64 -0.35 -3.82
CA VAL A 67 9.85 -0.38 -4.64
C VAL A 67 9.53 -1.01 -5.99
N LYS A 68 9.79 -0.25 -7.07
CA LYS A 68 9.41 -0.61 -8.45
C LYS A 68 9.95 -1.97 -8.85
N GLY A 69 9.09 -2.82 -9.42
CA GLY A 69 9.45 -4.17 -9.87
C GLY A 69 9.60 -5.19 -8.75
N THR A 70 9.22 -4.85 -7.52
CA THR A 70 9.31 -5.73 -6.36
C THR A 70 7.96 -5.82 -5.63
N THR A 71 7.96 -6.54 -4.51
CA THR A 71 6.85 -6.65 -3.55
C THR A 71 7.18 -5.97 -2.22
N HIS A 72 8.29 -5.23 -2.16
CA HIS A 72 8.81 -4.62 -0.93
C HIS A 72 8.38 -3.16 -0.77
N PHE A 73 8.04 -2.81 0.46
CA PHE A 73 7.64 -1.47 0.85
C PHE A 73 8.72 -0.82 1.69
N GLU A 74 9.10 0.41 1.35
CA GLU A 74 10.01 1.25 2.12
C GLU A 74 9.22 2.35 2.82
N GLU A 75 9.51 2.59 4.10
CA GLU A 75 8.98 3.77 4.78
C GLU A 75 9.61 5.02 4.16
N ILE A 76 8.77 6.00 3.84
CA ILE A 76 9.21 7.28 3.29
C ILE A 76 8.83 8.40 4.25
N GLU A 77 9.77 9.30 4.50
CA GLU A 77 9.47 10.54 5.22
C GLU A 77 8.70 11.47 4.29
N THR A 78 7.74 12.20 4.87
CA THR A 78 7.16 13.33 4.15
C THR A 78 8.09 14.49 4.42
N GLU A 79 8.95 14.86 3.47
CA GLU A 79 9.63 16.15 3.53
C GLU A 79 8.54 17.21 3.64
N GLY A 80 8.49 17.89 4.80
CA GLY A 80 7.58 18.99 5.03
C GLY A 80 7.97 20.14 4.11
N GLU A 81 7.03 20.57 3.26
CA GLU A 81 7.03 21.91 2.67
C GLU A 81 6.70 22.97 3.73
#